data_AF-A0A1T4QB74-F1
#
_entry.id   AF-A0A1T4QB74-F1
#
_cell.length_a   1.000
_cell.length_b   1.000
_cell.length_c   1.000
_cell.angle_alpha   90.00
_cell.angle_beta   90.00
_cell.angle_gamma   90.00
#
_symmetry.space_group_name_H-M   'P 1'
#
loop_
_entity.id
_entity.type
_entity.pdbx_description
1 polymer ?
#
loop_
_entity_poly.entity_id
_entity_poly.type
_entity_poly.pdbx_seq_one_letter_code
_entity_poly.pdbx_strand_id
1 'polypeptide(L)'
;MFLITLQGNEPIFEQIITQIIRFIDLGVLNPNDKLPSVRMLAQELGITPNTVVKAYQILEERGYVYTYQKKGVFVCGDMKEIDSQHLEAEFLQIATICMTSGLSKEELKKLIDEMEEK
;
A
#
# COMPACT_ATOMS: atom_id res chain seq x y z
N MET A 1 18.18 2.83 -2.56
CA MET A 1 18.37 4.25 -2.91
C MET A 1 17.77 4.47 -4.29
N PHE A 2 16.94 5.51 -4.47
CA PHE A 2 16.33 5.83 -5.75
C PHE A 2 17.33 6.51 -6.68
N LEU A 3 17.34 6.13 -7.96
CA LEU A 3 18.23 6.66 -8.99
C LEU A 3 17.39 7.27 -10.11
N ILE A 4 17.35 8.60 -10.21
CA ILE A 4 16.51 9.30 -11.19
C ILE A 4 17.36 10.14 -12.13
N THR A 5 17.00 10.14 -13.41
CA THR A 5 17.60 10.99 -14.44
C THR A 5 16.72 12.21 -14.70
N LEU A 6 17.18 13.39 -14.28
CA LEU A 6 16.42 14.65 -14.39
C LEU A 6 16.43 15.26 -15.80
N GLN A 7 17.47 14.98 -16.61
CA GLN A 7 17.64 15.54 -17.96
C GLN A 7 17.28 14.53 -19.07
N GLY A 8 16.38 13.57 -18.76
CA GLY A 8 15.94 12.53 -19.70
C GLY A 8 14.59 12.84 -20.36
N ASN A 9 14.26 12.06 -21.39
CA ASN A 9 12.95 12.12 -22.05
C ASN A 9 11.85 11.42 -21.23
N GLU A 10 12.22 10.59 -20.24
CA GLU A 10 11.27 9.86 -19.42
C GLU A 10 10.78 10.74 -18.25
N PRO A 11 9.46 10.88 -18.06
CA PRO A 11 8.92 11.63 -16.93
C PRO A 11 9.39 11.07 -15.58
N ILE A 12 9.77 11.95 -14.66
CA ILE A 12 10.31 11.56 -13.33
C ILE A 12 9.34 10.68 -12.54
N PHE A 13 8.02 10.91 -12.64
CA PHE A 13 7.05 10.07 -11.94
C PHE A 13 7.03 8.62 -12.46
N GLU A 14 7.24 8.38 -13.75
CA GLU A 14 7.35 7.04 -14.33
C GLU A 14 8.63 6.34 -13.85
N GLN A 15 9.73 7.08 -13.74
CA GLN A 15 10.99 6.55 -13.18
C GLN A 15 10.84 6.12 -11.71
N ILE A 16 10.03 6.83 -10.92
CA ILE A 16 9.70 6.45 -9.54
C ILE A 16 8.89 5.16 -9.52
N ILE A 17 7.82 5.09 -10.33
CA ILE A 17 6.96 3.91 -10.44
C ILE A 17 7.79 2.67 -10.79
N THR A 18 8.58 2.76 -11.86
CA THR A 18 9.41 1.65 -12.35
C THR A 18 10.39 1.15 -11.29
N GLN A 19 11.00 2.05 -10.52
CA GLN A 19 11.93 1.64 -9.46
C GLN A 19 11.26 0.99 -8.27
N ILE A 20 10.09 1.50 -7.84
CA ILE A 20 9.35 0.89 -6.74
C ILE A 20 8.92 -0.52 -7.11
N ILE A 21 8.34 -0.70 -8.30
CA ILE A 21 7.97 -2.02 -8.81
C ILE A 21 9.19 -2.95 -8.84
N ARG A 22 10.32 -2.47 -9.39
CA ARG A 22 11.55 -3.26 -9.41
C ARG A 22 12.06 -3.63 -8.02
N PHE A 23 11.95 -2.75 -7.02
CA PHE A 23 12.34 -3.07 -5.65
C PHE A 23 11.41 -4.11 -5.02
N ILE A 24 10.13 -4.09 -5.34
CA ILE A 24 9.16 -5.11 -4.92
C ILE A 24 9.51 -6.45 -5.59
N ASP A 25 9.69 -6.48 -6.91
CA ASP A 25 10.04 -7.68 -7.68
C ASP A 25 11.35 -8.34 -7.23
N LEU A 26 12.31 -7.53 -6.76
CA LEU A 26 13.60 -7.99 -6.25
C LEU A 26 13.56 -8.35 -4.75
N GLY A 27 12.43 -8.21 -4.07
CA GLY A 27 12.29 -8.44 -2.63
C GLY A 27 13.06 -7.44 -1.75
N VAL A 28 13.46 -6.29 -2.32
CA VAL A 28 14.09 -5.19 -1.57
C VAL A 28 13.05 -4.45 -0.74
N LEU A 29 11.83 -4.34 -1.27
CA LEU A 29 10.65 -3.88 -0.57
C LEU A 29 9.72 -5.07 -0.36
N ASN A 30 9.38 -5.34 0.89
CA ASN A 30 8.51 -6.42 1.29
C ASN A 30 7.07 -5.93 1.49
N PRO A 31 6.09 -6.85 1.48
CA PRO A 31 4.72 -6.54 1.92
C PRO A 31 4.71 -5.77 3.25
N ASN A 32 3.87 -4.75 3.34
CA ASN A 32 3.74 -3.86 4.50
C ASN A 32 4.96 -2.98 4.81
N ASP A 33 6.00 -2.97 3.96
CA ASP A 33 7.07 -1.99 4.11
C ASP A 33 6.54 -0.59 3.85
N LYS A 34 6.92 0.33 4.74
CA LYS A 34 6.54 1.72 4.65
C LYS A 34 7.39 2.43 3.60
N LEU A 35 6.74 3.02 2.60
CA LEU A 35 7.42 3.88 1.65
C LEU A 35 7.81 5.23 2.29
N PRO A 36 8.85 5.90 1.78
CA PRO A 36 9.17 7.26 2.18
C PRO A 36 7.96 8.18 2.02
N SER A 37 7.82 9.14 2.93
CA SER A 37 6.77 10.16 2.77
C SER A 37 7.00 10.96 1.48
N VAL A 38 5.92 11.48 0.89
CA VAL A 38 5.96 12.36 -0.30
C VAL A 38 7.01 13.47 -0.14
N ARG A 39 7.01 14.14 1.02
CA ARG A 39 7.93 15.25 1.30
C ARG A 39 9.38 14.80 1.41
N MET A 40 9.62 13.66 2.07
CA MET A 40 10.96 13.09 2.23
C MET A 40 11.53 12.68 0.87
N LEU A 41 10.77 11.92 0.08
CA LEU A 41 11.23 11.44 -1.23
C LEU A 41 11.46 12.59 -2.21
N ALA A 42 10.58 13.59 -2.21
CA ALA A 42 10.75 14.79 -3.02
C ALA A 42 12.02 15.56 -2.66
N GLN A 43 12.34 15.66 -1.36
CA GLN A 43 13.56 16.31 -0.88
C GLN A 43 14.81 15.51 -1.23
N GLU A 44 14.79 14.19 -1.05
CA GLU A 44 15.91 13.30 -1.38
C GLU A 44 16.26 13.34 -2.87
N LEU A 45 15.23 13.42 -3.73
CA LEU A 45 15.38 13.44 -5.18
C LEU A 45 15.55 14.86 -5.78
N GLY A 46 15.31 15.91 -4.98
CA GLY A 46 15.34 17.29 -5.47
C GLY A 46 14.23 17.63 -6.47
N ILE A 47 13.03 17.06 -6.32
CA ILE A 47 11.89 17.20 -7.25
C ILE A 47 10.67 17.82 -6.58
N THR A 48 9.64 18.17 -7.37
CA THR A 48 8.38 18.69 -6.82
C THR A 48 7.59 17.59 -6.10
N PRO A 49 6.99 17.86 -4.91
CA PRO A 49 6.17 16.88 -4.19
C PRO A 49 5.03 16.29 -5.03
N ASN A 50 4.42 17.08 -5.91
CA ASN A 50 3.33 16.64 -6.79
C ASN A 50 3.76 15.50 -7.73
N THR A 51 5.04 15.46 -8.12
CA THR A 51 5.59 14.36 -8.92
C THR A 51 5.56 13.04 -8.16
N VAL A 52 5.88 13.06 -6.86
CA VAL A 52 5.83 11.89 -5.98
C VAL A 52 4.38 11.49 -5.71
N VAL A 53 3.50 12.46 -5.45
CA VAL A 53 2.05 12.20 -5.27
C VAL A 53 1.50 11.45 -6.48
N LYS A 54 1.78 11.95 -7.69
CA LYS A 54 1.34 11.32 -8.93
C LYS A 54 1.86 9.88 -9.06
N ALA A 55 3.13 9.64 -8.74
CA ALA A 55 3.71 8.30 -8.77
C ALA A 55 3.01 7.35 -7.79
N TYR A 56 2.79 7.79 -6.55
CA TYR A 56 2.15 6.97 -5.51
C TYR A 56 0.68 6.68 -5.83
N GLN A 57 -0.07 7.66 -6.37
CA GLN A 57 -1.45 7.44 -6.81
C GLN A 57 -1.53 6.37 -7.90
N ILE A 58 -0.65 6.43 -8.90
CA ILE A 58 -0.63 5.42 -9.97
C ILE A 58 -0.24 4.04 -9.43
N LEU A 59 0.71 3.96 -8.49
CA LEU A 59 1.07 2.70 -7.84
C LEU A 59 -0.09 2.12 -7.03
N GLU A 60 -0.86 2.98 -6.35
CA GLU A 60 -2.03 2.59 -5.56
C GLU A 60 -3.16 2.10 -6.47
N GLU A 61 -3.46 2.81 -7.56
CA GLU A 61 -4.41 2.38 -8.59
C GLU A 61 -4.03 1.04 -9.23
N ARG A 62 -2.73 0.76 -9.36
CA ARG A 62 -2.19 -0.50 -9.89
C ARG A 62 -2.06 -1.61 -8.83
N GLY A 63 -2.40 -1.32 -7.58
CA GLY A 63 -2.38 -2.30 -6.48
C GLY A 63 -0.98 -2.66 -5.95
N TYR A 64 0.07 -1.88 -6.25
CA TYR A 64 1.41 -2.10 -5.70
C TYR A 64 1.59 -1.52 -4.30
N VAL A 65 0.78 -0.52 -3.94
CA VAL A 65 0.85 0.15 -2.64
C VAL A 65 -0.55 0.49 -2.14
N TYR A 66 -0.69 0.75 -0.85
CA TYR A 66 -1.92 1.24 -0.25
C TYR A 66 -1.65 2.37 0.75
N THR A 67 -2.58 3.32 0.85
CA THR A 67 -2.51 4.41 1.81
C THR A 67 -3.22 4.04 3.12
N TYR A 68 -2.47 4.01 4.22
CA TYR A 68 -3.04 3.98 5.55
C TYR A 68 -3.15 5.41 6.08
N GLN A 69 -4.39 5.92 6.20
CA GLN A 69 -4.65 7.30 6.59
C GLN A 69 -3.86 7.70 7.85
N LYS A 70 -3.18 8.85 7.77
CA LYS A 70 -2.30 9.41 8.82
C LYS A 70 -1.06 8.58 9.19
N LYS A 71 -0.88 7.36 8.67
CA LYS A 71 0.31 6.53 8.93
C LYS A 71 1.29 6.49 7.75
N GLY A 72 0.83 6.62 6.51
CA GLY A 72 1.68 6.70 5.32
C GLY A 72 1.24 5.77 4.19
N VAL A 73 2.15 5.54 3.25
CA VAL A 73 1.97 4.63 2.10
C VAL A 73 2.81 3.39 2.33
N PHE A 74 2.23 2.23 2.06
CA PHE A 74 2.81 0.92 2.34
C PHE A 74 2.75 0.04 1.10
N VAL A 75 3.72 -0.85 0.95
CA VAL A 75 3.78 -1.81 -0.17
C VAL A 75 2.71 -2.86 0.02
N CYS A 76 1.90 -3.08 -1.02
CA CYS A 76 0.97 -4.21 -1.07
C CYS A 76 1.79 -5.50 -1.15
N GLY A 77 1.39 -6.50 -0.38
CA GLY A 77 1.88 -7.85 -0.62
C GLY A 77 1.17 -8.49 -1.80
N ASP A 78 1.81 -9.52 -2.37
CA ASP A 78 1.06 -10.54 -3.10
C ASP A 78 -0.05 -11.02 -2.16
N MET A 79 -1.32 -10.76 -2.50
CA MET A 79 -2.45 -11.37 -1.79
C MET A 79 -2.38 -12.90 -1.83
N LYS A 80 -1.48 -13.48 -2.64
CA LYS A 80 -1.18 -14.91 -2.73
C LYS A 80 -0.26 -15.44 -1.62
N GLU A 81 0.50 -14.58 -0.94
CA GLU A 81 1.46 -14.96 0.11
C GLU A 81 1.20 -14.27 1.46
N ILE A 82 0.00 -13.72 1.69
CA ILE A 82 -0.38 -13.46 3.09
C ILE A 82 -0.56 -14.81 3.73
N ASP A 83 0.31 -15.15 4.68
CA ASP A 83 0.15 -16.33 5.53
C ASP A 83 -1.29 -16.33 6.03
N SER A 84 -2.08 -17.31 5.59
CA SER A 84 -3.50 -17.39 5.90
C SER A 84 -3.73 -17.38 7.41
N GLN A 85 -2.76 -17.85 8.19
CA GLN A 85 -2.78 -17.79 9.65
C GLN A 85 -2.65 -16.36 10.19
N HIS A 86 -1.85 -15.50 9.54
CA HIS A 86 -1.71 -14.10 9.92
C HIS A 86 -2.97 -13.30 9.58
N LEU A 87 -3.53 -13.52 8.38
CA LEU A 87 -4.78 -12.87 7.96
C LEU A 87 -5.96 -13.29 8.85
N GLU A 88 -6.03 -14.58 9.21
CA GLU A 88 -7.03 -15.10 10.13
C GLU A 88 -6.88 -14.47 11.53
N ALA A 89 -5.65 -14.33 12.02
CA ALA A 89 -5.37 -13.69 13.30
C ALA A 89 -5.79 -12.20 13.31
N GLU A 90 -5.48 -11.44 12.27
CA GLU A 90 -5.90 -10.04 12.15
C GLU A 90 -7.43 -9.92 12.03
N PHE A 91 -8.06 -10.77 11.23
CA PHE A 91 -9.51 -10.81 11.10
C PHE A 91 -10.19 -11.12 12.44
N LEU A 92 -9.70 -12.09 13.20
CA LEU A 92 -10.23 -12.44 14.51
C LEU A 92 -10.07 -11.30 15.52
N GLN A 93 -8.98 -10.54 15.46
CA GLN A 93 -8.79 -9.35 16.31
C GLN A 93 -9.84 -8.28 15.98
N ILE A 94 -10.04 -7.99 14.70
CA ILE A 94 -11.05 -7.00 14.26
C ILE A 94 -12.46 -7.47 14.62
N ALA A 95 -12.79 -8.74 14.34
CA ALA A 95 -14.07 -9.35 14.70
C ALA A 95 -14.32 -9.28 16.21
N THR A 96 -13.29 -9.51 17.02
CA THR A 96 -13.40 -9.39 18.49
C THR A 96 -13.69 -7.96 18.91
N ILE A 97 -13.01 -6.97 18.33
CA ILE A 97 -13.27 -5.55 18.58
C ILE A 97 -14.73 -5.22 18.23
N CYS A 98 -15.20 -5.63 17.04
CA CYS A 98 -16.59 -5.46 16.62
C CYS A 98 -17.58 -6.07 17.63
N MET A 99 -17.32 -7.30 18.08
CA MET A 99 -18.17 -7.96 19.08
C MET A 99 -18.18 -7.24 20.43
N THR A 100 -17.02 -6.75 20.89
CA THR A 100 -16.95 -5.96 22.13
C THR A 100 -17.61 -4.59 22.02
N SER A 101 -17.70 -4.03 20.81
CA SER A 101 -18.42 -2.78 20.52
C SER A 101 -19.93 -2.96 20.37
N GLY A 102 -20.44 -4.19 20.49
CA GLY A 102 -21.86 -4.49 20.50
C GLY A 102 -22.41 -5.08 19.20
N LEU A 103 -21.56 -5.36 18.19
CA LEU A 103 -22.01 -6.14 17.04
C LEU A 103 -22.17 -7.61 17.41
N SER A 104 -23.33 -8.17 17.14
CA SER A 104 -23.57 -9.59 17.27
C SER A 104 -22.85 -10.37 16.18
N LYS A 105 -22.62 -11.67 16.44
CA LYS A 105 -22.09 -12.62 15.44
C LYS A 105 -22.95 -12.67 14.17
N GLU A 106 -24.26 -12.51 14.29
CA GLU A 106 -25.17 -12.53 13.14
C GLU A 106 -25.05 -11.29 12.26
N GLU A 107 -24.87 -10.11 12.86
CA GLU A 107 -24.62 -8.87 12.11
C GLU A 107 -23.26 -8.92 11.42
N LEU A 108 -22.24 -9.46 12.09
CA LEU A 108 -20.92 -9.63 11.48
C LEU A 108 -20.98 -10.54 10.24
N LYS A 109 -21.75 -11.65 10.32
CA LYS A 109 -21.98 -12.53 9.18
C LYS A 109 -22.67 -11.82 8.01
N LYS A 110 -23.73 -11.06 8.28
CA LYS A 110 -24.43 -10.29 7.24
C LYS A 110 -23.49 -9.32 6.51
N LEU A 111 -22.61 -8.64 7.24
CA LEU A 111 -21.63 -7.74 6.63
C LEU A 111 -20.64 -8.47 5.72
N ILE A 112 -20.26 -9.71 6.08
CA ILE A 112 -19.39 -10.54 5.24
C ILE A 112 -20.14 -10.99 3.99
N ASP A 113 -21.40 -11.43 4.14
CA ASP A 113 -22.25 -11.85 3.02
C ASP A 113 -22.45 -10.69 2.00
N GLU A 114 -22.62 -9.45 2.47
CA GLU A 114 -22.72 -8.24 1.62
C GLU A 114 -21.43 -7.92 0.84
N MET A 115 -20.27 -8.41 1.28
CA MET A 115 -19.00 -8.19 0.59
C MET A 115 -18.79 -9.14 -0.60
N GLU A 116 -19.44 -10.30 -0.63
CA GLU A 116 -19.33 -11.27 -1.75
C GLU A 116 -20.18 -10.87 -2.97
N GLU A 117 -21.16 -9.97 -2.81
CA GLU A 117 -22.07 -9.54 -3.88
C GLU A 117 -21.56 -8.35 -4.72
N LYS A 118 -20.31 -7.90 -4.52
CA LYS A 118 -19.68 -6.80 -5.28
C LYS A 118 -18.42 -7.22 -6.01
#